data_AF-A0A7I7PFD7-F1
#
_entry.id   AF-A0A7I7PFD7-F1
#
_cell.length_a   1.000
_cell.length_b   1.000
_cell.length_c   1.000
_cell.angle_alpha   90.00
_cell.angle_beta   90.00
_cell.angle_gamma   90.00
#
_symmetry.space_group_name_H-M   'P 1'
#
loop_
_entity.id
_entity.type
_entity.pdbx_description
1 polymer ?
#
loop_
_entity_poly.entity_id
_entity_poly.type
_entity_poly.pdbx_seq_one_letter_code
_entity_poly.pdbx_strand_id
1 'polypeptide(L)'
;MARRWGVVLCSALLAAALASCVKTTGGTAILAPGASSPTSAGQPQPDPITGVPGVETTLPAQIPPDALECLPPATVVGKPTTATVADPAAPKITISVPDGWTSTPGDGDVALALAGPDGMTGKVTIASTILTPAAAFAQYDSMMRSKAGAEVTITPAPFCGYSSQQLTGTYRGSSGAIAFADRIAHIWTNTKGYLVAIHQEGPTGLLGFDAAKIALMADFAVVIP
;
A
#
# COMPACT_ATOMS: atom_id res chain seq x y z
N MET A 1 -1.53 48.77 -33.75
CA MET A 1 -2.87 49.40 -33.81
C MET A 1 -3.72 48.83 -32.68
N ALA A 2 -4.26 49.72 -31.86
CA ALA A 2 -5.01 49.43 -30.63
C ALA A 2 -6.52 49.53 -30.85
N ARG A 3 -7.30 48.81 -30.05
CA ARG A 3 -8.74 49.00 -29.70
C ARG A 3 -9.05 47.86 -28.70
N ARG A 4 -9.28 48.00 -27.38
CA ARG A 4 -9.82 49.01 -26.46
C ARG A 4 -11.34 49.30 -26.63
N TRP A 5 -12.03 49.13 -25.48
CA TRP A 5 -13.38 49.60 -25.03
C TRP A 5 -14.41 48.45 -24.91
N GLY A 6 -15.24 48.33 -23.86
CA GLY A 6 -15.53 49.22 -22.72
C GLY A 6 -16.37 48.51 -21.63
N VAL A 7 -16.46 49.20 -20.49
CA VAL A 7 -16.93 48.83 -19.13
C VAL A 7 -18.47 49.05 -18.97
N VAL A 8 -19.02 48.75 -17.77
CA VAL A 8 -20.20 49.38 -17.07
C VAL A 8 -21.49 48.52 -17.07
N LEU A 9 -22.27 48.24 -15.98
CA LEU A 9 -22.30 48.58 -14.54
C LEU A 9 -23.40 47.75 -13.78
N CYS A 10 -23.27 47.66 -12.44
CA CYS A 10 -24.27 47.84 -11.34
C CYS A 10 -25.65 47.14 -11.36
N SER A 11 -25.99 46.30 -10.36
CA SER A 11 -26.67 46.61 -9.06
C SER A 11 -28.10 45.98 -9.05
N ALA A 12 -28.76 45.50 -7.99
CA ALA A 12 -28.60 45.60 -6.54
C ALA A 12 -29.58 44.62 -5.79
N LEU A 13 -29.19 44.27 -4.55
CA LEU A 13 -29.94 44.19 -3.27
C LEU A 13 -31.22 43.32 -3.05
N LEU A 14 -31.21 42.63 -1.89
CA LEU A 14 -32.18 42.52 -0.76
C LEU A 14 -32.19 41.06 -0.21
N ALA A 15 -31.62 40.72 0.96
CA ALA A 15 -31.89 41.07 2.37
C ALA A 15 -33.04 40.27 3.04
N ALA A 16 -32.71 39.43 4.04
CA ALA A 16 -33.52 39.17 5.24
C ALA A 16 -32.67 38.52 6.34
N ALA A 17 -32.72 39.11 7.54
CA ALA A 17 -32.06 38.69 8.78
C ALA A 17 -33.13 38.58 9.88
N LEU A 18 -33.04 37.60 10.79
CA LEU A 18 -33.56 37.60 12.18
C LEU A 18 -32.80 36.49 12.96
N ALA A 19 -31.97 36.81 13.97
CA ALA A 19 -32.27 36.99 15.42
C ALA A 19 -32.55 35.64 16.16
N SER A 20 -31.54 35.03 16.81
CA SER A 20 -31.14 35.17 18.22
C SER A 20 -32.14 34.61 19.27
N CYS A 21 -31.70 33.65 20.11
CA CYS A 21 -32.01 33.67 21.54
C CYS A 21 -31.12 32.72 22.37
N VAL A 22 -30.96 33.11 23.63
CA VAL A 22 -29.86 32.78 24.54
C VAL A 22 -30.29 31.79 25.63
N LYS A 23 -29.26 31.19 26.24
CA LYS A 23 -29.14 30.43 27.49
C LYS A 23 -30.15 30.73 28.62
N THR A 24 -30.60 29.67 29.31
CA THR A 24 -31.01 29.73 30.74
C THR A 24 -30.55 28.49 31.52
N THR A 25 -30.05 28.78 32.71
CA THR A 25 -29.42 27.96 33.75
C THR A 25 -30.42 27.22 34.65
N GLY A 26 -29.99 26.09 35.25
CA GLY A 26 -30.31 25.78 36.65
C GLY A 26 -31.02 24.45 36.94
N GLY A 27 -30.26 23.45 37.39
CA GLY A 27 -30.76 22.28 38.10
C GLY A 27 -29.70 21.78 39.07
N THR A 28 -29.88 22.06 40.36
CA THR A 28 -28.98 21.78 41.48
C THR A 28 -28.91 20.29 41.87
N ALA A 29 -27.75 19.93 42.42
CA ALA A 29 -27.30 18.58 42.79
C ALA A 29 -28.10 17.89 43.92
N ILE A 30 -28.08 16.56 43.90
CA ILE A 30 -28.20 15.71 45.10
C ILE A 30 -26.91 14.87 45.18
N LEU A 31 -26.19 15.01 46.28
CA LEU A 31 -25.06 14.16 46.66
C LEU A 31 -25.58 12.87 47.32
N ALA A 32 -25.05 11.73 46.89
CA ALA A 32 -24.96 10.52 47.71
C ALA A 32 -23.56 9.90 47.50
N PRO A 33 -22.86 9.48 48.58
CA PRO A 33 -21.48 9.01 48.51
C PRO A 33 -21.42 7.50 48.25
N GLY A 34 -20.46 7.04 47.44
CA GLY A 34 -20.15 5.61 47.37
C GLY A 34 -19.30 5.19 46.18
N ALA A 35 -18.11 4.69 46.50
CA ALA A 35 -17.19 3.89 45.68
C ALA A 35 -16.41 4.61 44.55
N SER A 36 -15.15 4.93 44.86
CA SER A 36 -14.09 5.23 43.92
C SER A 36 -13.71 4.00 43.09
N SER A 37 -13.85 4.10 41.77
CA SER A 37 -13.16 3.24 40.80
C SER A 37 -12.46 4.17 39.79
N PRO A 38 -11.17 3.96 39.47
CA PRO A 38 -10.45 4.86 38.58
C PRO A 38 -11.03 4.76 37.16
N THR A 39 -11.48 5.90 36.66
CA THR A 39 -11.83 6.13 35.26
C THR A 39 -10.56 5.95 34.43
N SER A 40 -10.44 4.82 33.74
CA SER A 40 -9.44 4.69 32.67
C SER A 40 -9.87 5.65 31.57
N ALA A 41 -9.06 6.69 31.34
CA ALA A 41 -9.24 7.60 30.22
C ALA A 41 -9.05 6.79 28.93
N GLY A 42 -10.15 6.37 28.32
CA GLY A 42 -10.13 5.77 26.99
C GLY A 42 -9.52 6.76 26.02
N GLN A 43 -8.34 6.44 25.50
CA GLN A 43 -7.80 7.09 24.31
C GLN A 43 -8.86 7.00 23.20
N PRO A 44 -9.09 8.06 22.41
CA PRO A 44 -9.94 7.96 21.24
C PRO A 44 -9.37 6.89 20.32
N GLN A 45 -10.05 5.76 20.22
CA GLN A 45 -9.81 4.80 19.15
C GLN A 45 -10.12 5.54 17.85
N PRO A 46 -9.17 5.64 16.89
CA PRO A 46 -9.49 6.18 15.58
C PRO A 46 -10.59 5.32 14.97
N ASP A 47 -11.65 5.96 14.47
CA ASP A 47 -12.67 5.29 13.68
C ASP A 47 -12.02 4.43 12.58
N PRO A 48 -12.57 3.25 12.25
CA PRO A 48 -12.11 2.50 11.10
C PRO A 48 -12.35 3.35 9.86
N ILE A 49 -11.28 3.98 9.37
CA ILE A 49 -11.23 4.56 8.04
C ILE A 49 -11.78 3.52 7.08
N THR A 50 -12.80 3.91 6.32
CA THR A 50 -13.45 3.10 5.30
C THR A 50 -12.36 2.44 4.45
N GLY A 51 -12.33 1.10 4.50
CA GLY A 51 -11.09 0.31 4.49
C GLY A 51 -10.27 0.39 3.20
N VAL A 52 -8.98 0.66 3.35
CA VAL A 52 -7.99 0.39 2.31
C VAL A 52 -8.00 -1.13 2.04
N PRO A 53 -8.12 -1.58 0.78
CA PRO A 53 -8.10 -2.99 0.43
C PRO A 53 -6.90 -3.75 1.04
N GLY A 54 -7.16 -4.93 1.60
CA GLY A 54 -6.08 -5.83 2.04
C GLY A 54 -5.35 -5.42 3.33
N VAL A 55 -5.86 -4.43 4.06
CA VAL A 55 -5.32 -4.09 5.38
C VAL A 55 -5.83 -5.08 6.42
N GLU A 56 -4.89 -5.81 7.03
CA GLU A 56 -5.11 -6.68 8.18
C GLU A 56 -4.45 -6.05 9.42
N THR A 57 -5.09 -6.17 10.58
CA THR A 57 -4.50 -5.75 11.85
C THR A 57 -3.37 -6.71 12.22
N THR A 58 -2.14 -6.36 11.86
CA THR A 58 -0.95 -7.11 12.27
C THR A 58 -0.71 -6.80 13.75
N LEU A 59 -1.09 -7.71 14.65
CA LEU A 59 -0.70 -7.58 16.06
C LEU A 59 0.82 -7.77 16.15
N PRO A 60 1.54 -6.90 16.88
CA PRO A 60 2.97 -7.08 17.13
C PRO A 60 3.18 -8.21 18.14
N ALA A 61 2.87 -9.44 17.75
CA ALA A 61 3.40 -10.61 18.42
C ALA A 61 4.90 -10.64 18.15
N GLN A 62 5.70 -10.94 19.17
CA GLN A 62 7.14 -11.10 19.00
C GLN A 62 7.38 -12.36 18.16
N ILE A 63 7.91 -12.18 16.96
CA ILE A 63 8.24 -13.27 16.03
C ILE A 63 9.63 -13.81 16.39
N PRO A 64 9.84 -15.13 16.51
CA PRO A 64 11.17 -15.69 16.73
C PRO A 64 12.16 -15.28 15.62
N PRO A 65 13.44 -15.05 15.93
CA PRO A 65 14.47 -14.87 14.91
C PRO A 65 14.53 -16.07 13.95
N ASP A 66 14.82 -15.79 12.68
CA ASP A 66 14.87 -16.75 11.57
C ASP A 66 13.54 -17.53 11.35
N ALA A 67 12.41 -17.00 11.84
CA ALA A 67 11.10 -17.59 11.58
C ALA A 67 10.80 -17.55 10.08
N LEU A 68 10.48 -18.73 9.52
CA LEU A 68 10.00 -18.90 8.15
C LEU A 68 8.47 -18.86 8.14
N GLU A 69 7.92 -17.88 7.45
CA GLU A 69 6.49 -17.65 7.33
C GLU A 69 6.04 -17.64 5.86
N CYS A 70 4.72 -17.73 5.65
CA CYS A 70 4.09 -17.38 4.37
C CYS A 70 4.44 -18.25 3.16
N LEU A 71 4.78 -19.52 3.39
CA LEU A 71 5.21 -20.43 2.33
C LEU A 71 4.31 -20.34 1.08
N PRO A 72 4.90 -20.25 -0.13
CA PRO A 72 4.13 -20.18 -1.37
C PRO A 72 3.27 -21.44 -1.53
N PRO A 73 2.08 -21.34 -2.17
CA PRO A 73 1.29 -22.49 -2.55
C PRO A 73 2.11 -23.44 -3.44
N ALA A 74 1.99 -24.75 -3.22
CA ALA A 74 2.69 -25.76 -4.03
C ALA A 74 2.30 -25.74 -5.53
N THR A 75 1.23 -25.04 -5.88
CA THR A 75 0.75 -24.85 -7.26
C THR A 75 1.53 -23.80 -8.05
N VAL A 76 2.34 -22.98 -7.38
CA VAL A 76 3.14 -21.93 -8.02
C VAL A 76 4.38 -22.56 -8.63
N VAL A 77 4.51 -22.46 -9.96
CA VAL A 77 5.64 -22.98 -10.70
C VAL A 77 6.68 -21.87 -10.89
N GLY A 78 7.95 -22.20 -10.65
CA GLY A 78 9.08 -21.29 -10.84
C GLY A 78 10.27 -21.68 -9.97
N LYS A 79 11.40 -21.01 -10.20
CA LYS A 79 12.61 -21.18 -9.39
C LYS A 79 12.53 -20.30 -8.14
N PRO A 80 12.55 -20.87 -6.91
CA PRO A 80 12.59 -20.07 -5.70
C PRO A 80 13.87 -19.24 -5.68
N THR A 81 13.71 -17.92 -5.52
CA THR A 81 14.81 -16.96 -5.53
C THR A 81 14.65 -16.00 -4.37
N THR A 82 15.67 -15.93 -3.52
CA THR A 82 15.70 -15.04 -2.35
C THR A 82 16.16 -13.64 -2.74
N ALA A 83 15.40 -12.64 -2.29
CA ALA A 83 15.67 -11.22 -2.39
C ALA A 83 16.03 -10.68 -1.01
N THR A 84 17.13 -9.92 -0.93
CA THR A 84 17.65 -9.33 0.30
C THR A 84 18.15 -7.91 0.06
N VAL A 85 18.07 -7.07 1.08
CA VAL A 85 18.71 -5.73 1.11
C VAL A 85 19.79 -5.69 2.19
N ALA A 86 20.57 -4.61 2.22
CA ALA A 86 21.69 -4.47 3.15
C ALA A 86 21.27 -4.21 4.61
N ASP A 87 20.04 -3.72 4.87
CA ASP A 87 19.56 -3.52 6.24
C ASP A 87 19.41 -4.89 6.94
N PRO A 88 20.17 -5.18 8.00
CA PRO A 88 20.09 -6.46 8.70
C PRO A 88 18.76 -6.69 9.41
N ALA A 89 17.97 -5.64 9.65
CA ALA A 89 16.63 -5.74 10.20
C ALA A 89 15.56 -6.01 9.14
N ALA A 90 15.90 -6.03 7.85
CA ALA A 90 14.94 -6.28 6.78
C ALA A 90 14.58 -7.77 6.68
N PRO A 91 13.33 -8.10 6.30
CA PRO A 91 12.96 -9.47 6.03
C PRO A 91 13.69 -9.97 4.77
N LYS A 92 13.98 -11.28 4.72
CA LYS A 92 14.40 -11.94 3.48
C LYS A 92 13.17 -12.53 2.81
N ILE A 93 13.00 -12.25 1.52
CA ILE A 93 11.80 -12.65 0.78
C ILE A 93 12.17 -13.68 -0.27
N THR A 94 11.46 -14.79 -0.37
CA THR A 94 11.70 -15.78 -1.44
C THR A 94 10.48 -15.89 -2.35
N ILE A 95 10.66 -15.45 -3.59
CA ILE A 95 9.63 -15.47 -4.64
C ILE A 95 9.85 -16.63 -5.61
N SER A 96 8.81 -17.02 -6.33
CA SER A 96 8.90 -17.96 -7.45
C SER A 96 9.17 -17.21 -8.76
N VAL A 97 10.42 -17.24 -9.22
CA VAL A 97 10.80 -16.62 -10.50
C VAL A 97 10.37 -17.54 -11.65
N PRO A 98 9.62 -17.05 -12.65
CA PRO A 98 9.14 -17.90 -13.74
C PRO A 98 10.29 -18.49 -14.57
N ASP A 99 10.04 -19.63 -15.22
CA ASP A 99 11.02 -20.22 -16.14
C ASP A 99 11.35 -19.26 -17.30
N GLY A 100 12.62 -19.26 -17.72
CA GLY A 100 13.12 -18.35 -18.76
C GLY A 100 13.38 -16.92 -18.29
N TRP A 101 13.09 -16.60 -17.03
CA TRP A 101 13.50 -15.33 -16.41
C TRP A 101 14.89 -15.46 -15.78
N THR A 102 15.58 -14.34 -15.71
CA THR A 102 16.85 -14.19 -15.00
C THR A 102 16.69 -13.23 -13.84
N SER A 103 17.48 -13.42 -12.80
CA SER A 103 17.48 -12.61 -11.60
C SER A 103 18.89 -12.19 -11.22
N THR A 104 19.02 -10.94 -10.79
CA THR A 104 20.27 -10.35 -10.32
C THR A 104 20.00 -9.55 -9.05
N PRO A 105 20.91 -9.55 -8.06
CA PRO A 105 20.81 -8.64 -6.92
C PRO A 105 20.68 -7.19 -7.40
N GLY A 106 19.85 -6.40 -6.70
CA GLY A 106 19.78 -4.96 -6.92
C GLY A 106 20.61 -4.18 -5.90
N ASP A 107 20.41 -2.86 -5.88
CA ASP A 107 21.06 -1.93 -4.96
C ASP A 107 20.04 -1.14 -4.14
N GLY A 108 20.45 -0.70 -2.95
CA GLY A 108 19.59 0.06 -2.03
C GLY A 108 18.38 -0.75 -1.59
N ASP A 109 17.18 -0.19 -1.78
CA ASP A 109 15.92 -0.88 -1.47
C ASP A 109 15.51 -1.89 -2.54
N VAL A 110 16.16 -1.90 -3.71
CA VAL A 110 15.89 -2.91 -4.75
C VAL A 110 16.64 -4.19 -4.38
N ALA A 111 15.89 -5.13 -3.82
CA ALA A 111 16.42 -6.41 -3.36
C ALA A 111 16.76 -7.36 -4.52
N LEU A 112 16.01 -7.25 -5.63
CA LEU A 112 16.18 -8.12 -6.80
C LEU A 112 15.70 -7.40 -8.06
N ALA A 113 16.49 -7.47 -9.13
CA ALA A 113 16.07 -7.10 -10.47
C ALA A 113 15.84 -8.37 -11.31
N LEU A 114 14.77 -8.36 -12.10
CA LEU A 114 14.34 -9.50 -12.90
C LEU A 114 14.24 -9.09 -14.37
N ALA A 115 14.75 -9.94 -15.26
CA ALA A 115 14.58 -9.79 -16.70
C ALA A 115 13.90 -11.02 -17.28
N GLY A 116 12.78 -10.80 -17.97
CA GLY A 116 11.98 -11.81 -18.61
C GLY A 116 12.06 -11.74 -20.14
N PRO A 117 11.39 -12.69 -20.83
CA PRO A 117 11.27 -12.68 -22.29
C PRO A 117 10.60 -11.40 -22.82
N ASP A 118 10.85 -11.10 -24.10
CA ASP A 118 10.14 -10.07 -24.88
C ASP A 118 10.13 -8.66 -24.26
N GLY A 119 11.17 -8.34 -23.48
CA GLY A 119 11.30 -7.04 -22.81
C GLY A 119 10.44 -6.90 -21.55
N MET A 120 9.87 -7.99 -21.04
CA MET A 120 9.30 -8.00 -19.69
C MET A 120 10.40 -7.81 -18.65
N THR A 121 10.08 -7.04 -17.63
CA THR A 121 10.97 -6.81 -16.49
C THR A 121 10.20 -6.99 -15.20
N GLY A 122 10.94 -7.17 -14.12
CA GLY A 122 10.38 -7.15 -12.79
C GLY A 122 11.40 -6.70 -11.77
N LYS A 123 10.93 -6.43 -10.56
CA LYS A 123 11.79 -6.10 -9.44
C LYS A 123 11.12 -6.48 -8.13
N VAL A 124 11.94 -6.79 -7.13
CA VAL A 124 11.53 -6.88 -5.74
C VAL A 124 12.16 -5.71 -5.00
N THR A 125 11.34 -4.91 -4.33
CA THR A 125 11.79 -3.81 -3.46
C THR A 125 11.45 -4.16 -2.02
N ILE A 126 12.37 -3.90 -1.10
CA ILE A 126 12.20 -4.05 0.34
C ILE A 126 12.64 -2.73 0.96
N ALA A 127 11.67 -1.85 1.22
CA ALA A 127 11.94 -0.52 1.74
C ALA A 127 11.43 -0.38 3.17
N SER A 128 12.26 0.15 4.07
CA SER A 128 11.81 0.46 5.43
C SER A 128 10.70 1.52 5.42
N THR A 129 9.73 1.41 6.32
CA THR A 129 8.64 2.37 6.43
C THR A 129 8.23 2.57 7.88
N ILE A 130 7.93 3.83 8.22
CA ILE A 130 7.33 4.23 9.49
C ILE A 130 5.80 4.35 9.40
N LEU A 131 5.25 4.16 8.20
CA LEU A 131 3.82 4.28 7.95
C LEU A 131 3.08 3.04 8.41
N THR A 132 1.84 3.24 8.85
CA THR A 132 0.89 2.14 9.04
C THR A 132 0.63 1.44 7.71
N PRO A 133 0.18 0.16 7.70
CA PRO A 133 -0.11 -0.54 6.46
C PRO A 133 -1.05 0.24 5.53
N ALA A 134 -2.15 0.80 6.06
CA ALA A 134 -3.10 1.59 5.29
C ALA A 134 -2.45 2.84 4.64
N ALA A 135 -1.60 3.56 5.38
CA ALA A 135 -0.92 4.75 4.86
C ALA A 135 0.16 4.38 3.82
N ALA A 136 0.91 3.30 4.05
CA ALA A 136 1.89 2.80 3.10
C ALA A 136 1.24 2.38 1.77
N PHE A 137 0.09 1.70 1.83
CA PHE A 137 -0.66 1.25 0.66
C PHE A 137 -1.25 2.44 -0.10
N ALA A 138 -1.89 3.38 0.60
CA ALA A 138 -2.42 4.59 -0.04
C ALA A 138 -1.32 5.42 -0.74
N GLN A 139 -0.12 5.51 -0.14
CA GLN A 139 1.02 6.15 -0.77
C GLN A 139 1.48 5.40 -2.03
N TYR A 140 1.58 4.07 -1.95
CA TYR A 140 1.97 3.24 -3.09
C TYR A 140 0.96 3.35 -4.25
N ASP A 141 -0.33 3.31 -3.93
CA ASP A 141 -1.42 3.46 -4.90
C ASP A 141 -1.37 4.81 -5.60
N SER A 142 -1.15 5.89 -4.83
CA SER A 142 -1.02 7.25 -5.36
C SER A 142 0.17 7.37 -6.31
N MET A 143 1.32 6.81 -5.92
CA MET A 143 2.50 6.74 -6.78
C MET A 143 2.18 6.01 -8.10
N MET A 144 1.53 4.84 -8.04
CA MET A 144 1.21 4.08 -9.25
C MET A 144 0.22 4.81 -10.15
N ARG A 145 -0.83 5.43 -9.59
CA ARG A 145 -1.78 6.25 -10.36
C ARG A 145 -1.13 7.50 -10.99
N SER A 146 -0.12 8.07 -10.32
CA SER A 146 0.61 9.24 -10.85
C SER A 146 1.51 8.91 -12.05
N LYS A 147 1.91 7.63 -12.22
CA LYS A 147 2.73 7.17 -13.34
C LYS A 147 1.95 7.34 -14.64
N ALA A 148 2.28 8.38 -15.43
CA ALA A 148 1.74 8.68 -16.77
C ALA A 148 0.24 8.36 -16.99
N GLY A 149 -0.61 8.68 -15.99
CA GLY A 149 -2.06 8.45 -16.06
C GLY A 149 -2.48 6.98 -15.98
N ALA A 150 -1.79 6.17 -15.17
CA ALA A 150 -2.07 4.75 -15.06
C ALA A 150 -3.52 4.47 -14.65
N GLU A 151 -4.17 3.55 -15.38
CA GLU A 151 -5.41 2.93 -14.93
C GLU A 151 -5.04 1.79 -13.99
N VAL A 152 -5.47 1.87 -12.73
CA VAL A 152 -5.06 0.94 -11.67
C VAL A 152 -6.27 0.30 -11.01
N THR A 153 -6.32 -1.03 -11.11
CA THR A 153 -7.22 -1.91 -10.36
C THR A 153 -6.50 -2.44 -9.14
N ILE A 154 -7.12 -2.33 -7.98
CA ILE A 154 -6.56 -2.78 -6.69
C ILE A 154 -7.44 -3.91 -6.16
N THR A 155 -6.83 -4.97 -5.67
CA THR A 155 -7.53 -6.13 -5.11
C THR A 155 -6.87 -6.53 -3.78
N PRO A 156 -7.64 -6.72 -2.69
CA PRO A 156 -7.12 -7.33 -1.47
C PRO A 156 -6.44 -8.65 -1.77
N ALA A 157 -5.31 -8.91 -1.14
CA ALA A 157 -4.57 -10.14 -1.38
C ALA A 157 -4.11 -10.71 -0.03
N PRO A 158 -4.94 -11.55 0.63
CA PRO A 158 -4.62 -12.13 1.92
C PRO A 158 -3.24 -12.78 1.91
N PHE A 159 -2.47 -12.55 2.96
CA PHE A 159 -1.09 -12.98 3.01
C PHE A 159 -0.70 -13.34 4.43
N CYS A 160 -0.96 -14.59 4.84
CA CYS A 160 -0.44 -15.18 6.10
C CYS A 160 -0.55 -14.30 7.36
N GLY A 161 -1.53 -13.39 7.46
CA GLY A 161 -1.72 -12.46 8.58
C GLY A 161 -1.08 -11.07 8.39
N TYR A 162 -0.31 -10.85 7.33
CA TYR A 162 0.20 -9.56 6.91
C TYR A 162 -0.80 -8.82 6.03
N SER A 163 -0.84 -7.50 6.18
CA SER A 163 -1.53 -6.63 5.24
C SER A 163 -0.90 -6.78 3.86
N SER A 164 -1.72 -6.95 2.83
CA SER A 164 -1.24 -7.17 1.46
C SER A 164 -2.32 -6.91 0.40
N GLN A 165 -1.90 -6.37 -0.74
CA GLN A 165 -2.77 -6.12 -1.88
C GLN A 165 -2.05 -6.36 -3.21
N GLN A 166 -2.83 -6.64 -4.25
CA GLN A 166 -2.37 -6.66 -5.63
C GLN A 166 -2.88 -5.44 -6.39
N LEU A 167 -2.04 -4.93 -7.27
CA LEU A 167 -2.39 -3.88 -8.21
C LEU A 167 -2.15 -4.39 -9.62
N THR A 168 -3.05 -4.07 -10.54
CA THR A 168 -2.83 -4.32 -11.97
C THR A 168 -3.26 -3.10 -12.75
N GLY A 169 -2.66 -2.90 -13.90
CA GLY A 169 -2.99 -1.73 -14.69
C GLY A 169 -2.20 -1.59 -15.97
N THR A 170 -2.42 -0.46 -16.62
CA THR A 170 -1.62 -0.04 -17.76
C THR A 170 -1.24 1.42 -17.63
N TYR A 171 -0.07 1.79 -18.12
CA TYR A 171 0.38 3.18 -18.22
C TYR A 171 1.06 3.42 -19.57
N ARG A 172 1.19 4.69 -19.96
CA ARG A 172 1.86 5.06 -21.22
C ARG A 172 3.38 5.09 -21.04
N GLY A 173 4.07 4.18 -21.73
CA GLY A 173 5.52 4.20 -21.91
C GLY A 173 5.95 4.99 -23.15
N SER A 174 7.26 5.06 -23.38
CA SER A 174 7.85 5.73 -24.54
C SER A 174 7.59 5.00 -25.86
N SER A 175 7.50 3.67 -25.83
CA SER A 175 7.29 2.80 -26.99
C SER A 175 5.84 2.32 -27.17
N GLY A 176 4.94 2.65 -26.24
CA GLY A 176 3.56 2.18 -26.27
C GLY A 176 2.96 2.01 -24.87
N ALA A 177 1.81 1.34 -24.80
CA ALA A 177 1.18 0.98 -23.54
C ALA A 177 1.98 -0.14 -22.85
N ILE A 178 2.21 0.03 -21.55
CA ILE A 178 2.90 -0.94 -20.68
C ILE A 178 1.87 -1.46 -19.69
N ALA A 179 1.70 -2.78 -19.65
CA ALA A 179 0.95 -3.45 -18.62
C ALA A 179 1.84 -3.68 -17.40
N PHE A 180 1.27 -3.58 -16.20
CA PHE A 180 1.98 -3.90 -14.96
C PHE A 180 1.11 -4.70 -14.00
N ALA A 181 1.79 -5.41 -13.11
CA ALA A 181 1.20 -6.08 -11.97
C ALA A 181 2.14 -5.96 -10.76
N ASP A 182 1.57 -5.57 -9.62
CA ASP A 182 2.29 -5.44 -8.36
C ASP A 182 1.63 -6.29 -7.28
N ARG A 183 2.44 -6.89 -6.42
CA ARG A 183 2.04 -7.45 -5.13
C ARG A 183 2.80 -6.68 -4.06
N ILE A 184 2.08 -6.04 -3.15
CA ILE A 184 2.69 -5.35 -2.01
C ILE A 184 2.25 -5.97 -0.70
N ALA A 185 3.16 -6.00 0.27
CA ALA A 185 2.90 -6.46 1.63
C ALA A 185 3.60 -5.54 2.63
N HIS A 186 2.93 -5.27 3.74
CA HIS A 186 3.54 -4.58 4.88
C HIS A 186 3.98 -5.63 5.91
N ILE A 187 5.28 -5.68 6.19
CA ILE A 187 5.91 -6.71 7.02
C ILE A 187 6.57 -6.05 8.23
N TRP A 188 6.20 -6.52 9.42
CA TRP A 188 6.83 -6.13 10.67
C TRP A 188 7.92 -7.15 11.06
N THR A 189 9.10 -6.67 11.44
CA THR A 189 10.28 -7.50 11.78
C THR A 189 10.69 -7.35 13.25
N ASN A 190 9.72 -7.21 14.16
CA ASN A 190 9.92 -6.89 15.59
C ASN A 190 10.52 -5.50 15.90
N THR A 191 11.26 -4.90 14.97
CA THR A 191 11.97 -3.64 15.18
C THR A 191 11.52 -2.52 14.24
N LYS A 192 11.22 -2.84 12.98
CA LYS A 192 10.81 -1.89 11.94
C LYS A 192 9.75 -2.50 11.03
N GLY A 193 8.95 -1.63 10.42
CA GLY A 193 8.07 -1.98 9.31
C GLY A 193 8.80 -1.88 7.98
N TYR A 194 8.44 -2.76 7.05
CA TYR A 194 8.92 -2.76 5.68
C TYR A 194 7.74 -2.85 4.72
N LEU A 195 7.81 -2.08 3.64
CA LEU A 195 6.95 -2.28 2.48
C LEU A 195 7.72 -3.12 1.46
N VAL A 196 7.27 -4.35 1.26
CA VAL A 196 7.74 -5.21 0.19
C VAL A 196 6.86 -4.99 -1.03
N ALA A 197 7.49 -4.77 -2.19
CA ALA A 197 6.79 -4.65 -3.46
C ALA A 197 7.45 -5.55 -4.52
N ILE A 198 6.69 -6.51 -5.03
CA ILE A 198 7.05 -7.32 -6.20
C ILE A 198 6.34 -6.69 -7.39
N HIS A 199 7.10 -6.27 -8.39
CA HIS A 199 6.61 -5.58 -9.56
C HIS A 199 6.96 -6.38 -10.81
N GLN A 200 6.02 -6.43 -11.75
CA GLN A 200 6.21 -6.93 -13.11
C GLN A 200 5.69 -5.86 -14.08
N GLU A 201 6.40 -5.63 -15.18
CA GLU A 201 5.89 -4.82 -16.28
C GLU A 201 6.39 -5.31 -17.64
N GLY A 202 5.66 -4.96 -18.70
CA GLY A 202 6.02 -5.23 -20.08
C GLY A 202 5.02 -4.66 -21.08
N PRO A 203 5.34 -4.64 -22.38
CA PRO A 203 4.41 -4.24 -23.42
C PRO A 203 3.03 -4.91 -23.29
N THR A 204 1.96 -4.14 -23.45
CA THR A 204 0.59 -4.68 -23.38
C THR A 204 0.35 -5.72 -24.48
N GLY A 205 -0.31 -6.83 -24.12
CA GLY A 205 -0.68 -7.89 -25.06
C GLY A 205 0.41 -8.93 -25.31
N LEU A 206 1.54 -8.88 -24.58
CA LEU A 206 2.56 -9.92 -24.64
C LEU A 206 2.02 -11.28 -24.20
N LEU A 207 2.33 -12.30 -25.01
CA LEU A 207 2.12 -13.68 -24.61
C LEU A 207 3.00 -13.99 -23.39
N GLY A 208 2.44 -14.68 -22.40
CA GLY A 208 3.17 -15.05 -21.18
C GLY A 208 3.16 -14.00 -20.07
N PHE A 209 2.66 -12.78 -20.29
CA PHE A 209 2.53 -11.77 -19.23
C PHE A 209 1.69 -12.29 -18.05
N ASP A 210 0.53 -12.89 -18.35
CA ASP A 210 -0.35 -13.43 -17.30
C ASP A 210 0.24 -14.65 -16.60
N ALA A 211 1.00 -15.49 -17.31
CA ALA A 211 1.68 -16.62 -16.70
C ALA A 211 2.78 -16.17 -15.73
N ALA A 212 3.59 -15.18 -16.13
CA ALA A 212 4.57 -14.56 -15.24
C ALA A 212 3.90 -13.88 -14.04
N LYS A 213 2.76 -13.20 -14.27
CA LYS A 213 1.98 -12.54 -13.21
C LYS A 213 1.50 -13.55 -12.17
N ILE A 214 0.99 -14.71 -12.59
CA ILE A 214 0.56 -15.77 -11.67
C ILE A 214 1.69 -16.21 -10.75
N ALA A 215 2.91 -16.38 -11.29
CA ALA A 215 4.06 -16.81 -10.52
C ALA A 215 4.61 -15.69 -9.60
N LEU A 216 4.80 -14.48 -10.12
CA LEU A 216 5.40 -13.37 -9.39
C LEU A 216 4.47 -12.73 -8.35
N MET A 217 3.14 -12.77 -8.57
CA MET A 217 2.16 -12.16 -7.67
C MET A 217 1.59 -13.15 -6.64
N ALA A 218 2.05 -14.40 -6.66
CA ALA A 218 1.68 -15.41 -5.68
C ALA A 218 2.18 -15.04 -4.27
N ASP A 219 1.71 -15.78 -3.27
CA ASP A 219 2.30 -15.68 -1.93
C ASP A 219 3.77 -16.12 -1.97
N PHE A 220 4.58 -15.54 -1.11
CA PHE A 220 6.03 -15.70 -1.07
C PHE A 220 6.50 -15.96 0.36
N ALA A 221 7.61 -16.68 0.51
CA ALA A 221 8.12 -16.97 1.84
C ALA A 221 8.81 -15.74 2.44
N VAL A 222 8.63 -15.55 3.75
CA VAL A 222 9.22 -14.46 4.53
C VAL A 222 10.10 -15.07 5.61
N VAL A 223 11.34 -14.61 5.71
CA VAL A 223 12.21 -14.91 6.85
C VAL A 223 12.44 -13.64 7.65
N ILE A 224 12.02 -13.65 8.92
CA ILE A 224 12.21 -12.54 9.85
C ILE A 224 13.60 -12.66 10.50
N PRO A 225 14.42 -11.59 10.53
CA PRO A 225 15.74 -11.62 11.15
C PRO A 225 15.71 -11.70 12.68
#